data_AF-A0A7X9IJ18-F1
#
_entry.id   AF-A0A7X9IJ18-F1
#
_cell.length_a   1.000
_cell.length_b   1.000
_cell.length_c   1.000
_cell.angle_alpha   90.00
_cell.angle_beta   90.00
_cell.angle_gamma   90.00
#
_symmetry.space_group_name_H-M   'P 1'
#
loop_
_entity.id
_entity.type
_entity.pdbx_description
1 polymer ?
#
loop_
_entity_poly.entity_id
_entity_poly.type
_entity_poly.pdbx_seq_one_letter_code
_entity_poly.pdbx_strand_id
1 'polypeptide(L)'
;MIPKGEVIIEFTGPEHTKTEYIELLNPKNCHFLQINQACFMGPSGKADDLINHSCNPNGDVVYEDAKVFLIAIRDIQENKEVTFDYSTTMYESHWETNCICGEKTCRKKIRDFKHLPSDLKQKYLDLGLIAPFIL
;
A
#
# COMPACT_ATOMS: atom_id res chain seq x y z
N MET A 1 -2.48 21.89 4.34
CA MET A 1 -3.52 20.85 4.15
C MET A 1 -3.35 20.19 2.78
N ILE A 2 -3.60 18.90 2.64
CA ILE A 2 -3.67 18.19 1.34
C ILE A 2 -5.15 17.86 1.04
N PRO A 3 -5.76 18.45 0.00
CA PRO A 3 -7.13 18.13 -0.41
C PRO A 3 -7.31 16.69 -0.90
N LYS A 4 -8.52 16.14 -0.76
CA LYS A 4 -8.92 14.87 -1.39
C LYS A 4 -8.67 14.92 -2.90
N GLY A 5 -8.07 13.86 -3.44
CA GLY A 5 -7.80 13.66 -4.86
C GLY A 5 -6.42 14.13 -5.31
N GLU A 6 -5.71 14.88 -4.47
CA GLU A 6 -4.37 15.35 -4.80
C GLU A 6 -3.34 14.23 -4.78
N VAL A 7 -2.38 14.29 -5.71
CA VAL A 7 -1.20 13.45 -5.72
C VAL A 7 -0.27 13.91 -4.60
N ILE A 8 0.11 12.97 -3.73
CA ILE A 8 1.00 13.22 -2.59
C ILE A 8 2.46 12.97 -3.00
N ILE A 9 2.74 11.81 -3.59
CA ILE A 9 4.09 11.40 -4.00
C ILE A 9 4.05 10.29 -5.06
N GLU A 10 5.10 10.19 -5.87
CA GLU A 10 5.38 9.05 -6.76
C GLU A 10 6.22 8.03 -6.00
N PHE A 11 5.79 6.76 -5.99
CA PHE A 11 6.64 5.65 -5.57
C PHE A 11 7.65 5.37 -6.68
N THR A 12 8.92 5.32 -6.31
CA THR A 12 10.03 5.02 -7.23
C THR A 12 10.90 3.92 -6.66
N GLY A 13 11.71 3.28 -7.48
CA GLY A 13 12.63 2.25 -6.98
C GLY A 13 13.05 1.28 -8.07
N PRO A 14 13.99 0.38 -7.76
CA PRO A 14 14.33 -0.72 -8.66
C PRO A 14 13.15 -1.69 -8.79
N GLU A 15 12.89 -2.14 -10.01
CA GLU A 15 11.93 -3.21 -10.26
C GLU A 15 12.59 -4.58 -10.13
N HIS A 16 11.85 -5.52 -9.54
CA HIS A 16 12.26 -6.88 -9.29
C HIS A 16 11.20 -7.84 -9.79
N THR A 17 11.63 -8.94 -10.39
CA THR A 17 10.76 -10.08 -10.66
C THR A 17 10.27 -10.71 -9.35
N LYS A 18 9.18 -11.48 -9.41
CA LYS A 18 8.68 -12.23 -8.25
C LYS A 18 9.76 -13.13 -7.61
N THR A 19 10.64 -13.74 -8.40
CA THR A 19 11.72 -14.59 -7.88
C THR A 19 12.71 -13.77 -7.07
N GLU A 20 13.19 -12.65 -7.61
CA GLU A 20 14.13 -11.75 -6.91
C GLU A 20 13.48 -11.15 -5.65
N TYR A 21 12.21 -10.76 -5.72
CA TYR A 21 11.44 -10.28 -4.56
C TYR A 21 11.44 -11.31 -3.42
N ILE A 22 11.15 -12.58 -3.72
CA ILE A 22 11.12 -13.64 -2.71
C ILE A 22 12.50 -13.85 -2.07
N GLU A 23 13.58 -13.76 -2.85
CA GLU A 23 14.95 -13.87 -2.35
C GLU A 23 15.36 -12.68 -1.46
N LEU A 24 14.85 -11.48 -1.76
CA LEU A 24 15.13 -10.25 -1.04
C LEU A 24 14.18 -10.01 0.15
N LEU A 25 13.14 -10.84 0.29
CA LEU A 25 12.10 -10.65 1.28
C LEU A 25 12.68 -10.70 2.70
N ASN A 26 12.53 -9.61 3.43
CA ASN A 26 12.83 -9.54 4.85
C ASN A 26 11.53 -9.40 5.66
N PRO A 27 11.06 -10.45 6.36
CA PRO A 27 9.82 -10.41 7.13
C PRO A 27 9.78 -9.33 8.22
N LYS A 28 10.95 -8.86 8.67
CA LYS A 28 11.05 -7.81 9.69
C LYS A 28 11.10 -6.40 9.11
N ASN A 29 11.44 -6.26 7.82
CA ASN A 29 11.64 -4.96 7.18
C ASN A 29 11.44 -5.07 5.66
N CYS A 30 10.18 -5.17 5.24
CA CYS A 30 9.80 -5.26 3.83
C CYS A 30 9.19 -3.94 3.37
N HIS A 31 9.81 -3.33 2.36
CA HIS A 31 9.38 -2.07 1.74
C HIS A 31 8.98 -2.27 0.27
N PHE A 32 8.71 -3.51 -0.13
CA PHE A 32 8.33 -3.81 -1.50
C PHE A 32 6.87 -3.45 -1.75
N LEU A 33 6.62 -2.82 -2.88
CA LEU A 33 5.30 -2.52 -3.40
C LEU A 33 5.07 -3.38 -4.65
N GLN A 34 4.01 -4.17 -4.69
CA GLN A 34 3.68 -4.90 -5.93
C GLN A 34 3.15 -3.91 -6.97
N ILE A 35 3.69 -3.99 -8.19
CA ILE A 35 3.35 -3.05 -9.28
C ILE A 35 2.58 -3.68 -10.43
N ASN A 36 2.69 -5.01 -10.58
CA ASN A 36 1.84 -5.80 -11.46
C ASN A 36 1.83 -7.27 -10.98
N GLN A 37 1.26 -8.19 -11.77
CA GLN A 37 1.18 -9.61 -11.40
C GLN A 37 2.55 -10.30 -11.21
N ALA A 38 3.62 -9.77 -11.82
CA ALA A 38 4.94 -10.39 -11.87
C ALA A 38 6.07 -9.55 -11.27
N CYS A 39 5.86 -8.24 -11.06
CA CYS A 39 6.90 -7.30 -10.64
C CYS A 39 6.59 -6.62 -9.31
N PHE A 40 7.67 -6.31 -8.59
CA PHE A 40 7.69 -5.62 -7.31
C PHE A 40 8.69 -4.47 -7.38
N MET A 41 8.31 -3.31 -6.87
CA MET A 41 9.20 -2.16 -6.71
C MET A 41 9.84 -2.24 -5.32
N GLY A 42 11.18 -2.24 -5.29
CA GLY A 42 11.96 -2.17 -4.06
C GLY A 42 12.10 -0.74 -3.53
N PRO A 43 12.73 -0.56 -2.36
CA PRO A 43 12.87 0.75 -1.73
C PRO A 43 13.69 1.72 -2.58
N SER A 44 13.25 2.97 -2.61
CA SER A 44 13.84 4.06 -3.39
C SER A 44 15.03 4.74 -2.69
N GLY A 45 15.08 4.63 -1.36
CA GLY A 45 15.95 5.40 -0.48
C GLY A 45 15.44 6.82 -0.19
N LYS A 46 14.18 7.16 -0.54
CA LYS A 46 13.60 8.50 -0.39
C LYS A 46 12.34 8.46 0.48
N ALA A 47 11.57 9.56 0.46
CA ALA A 47 10.43 9.77 1.34
C ALA A 47 9.26 8.79 1.11
N ASP A 48 9.14 8.21 -0.08
CA ASP A 48 8.13 7.20 -0.42
C ASP A 48 8.29 5.90 0.39
N ASP A 49 9.52 5.55 0.80
CA ASP A 49 9.79 4.39 1.66
C ASP A 49 9.28 4.56 3.10
N LEU A 50 8.90 5.78 3.49
CA LEU A 50 8.52 6.15 4.86
C LEU A 50 7.01 6.18 5.08
N ILE A 51 6.21 5.92 4.04
CA ILE A 51 4.75 5.99 4.15
C ILE A 51 4.23 4.73 4.85
N ASN A 52 3.67 4.92 6.04
CA ASN A 52 3.23 3.81 6.88
C ASN A 52 1.84 3.29 6.56
N HIS A 53 1.57 2.08 7.08
CA HIS A 53 0.26 1.48 7.04
C HIS A 53 -0.70 2.10 8.08
N SER A 54 -1.94 2.32 7.68
CA SER A 54 -3.08 2.45 8.61
C SER A 54 -4.26 1.58 8.19
N CYS A 55 -4.98 1.00 9.16
CA CYS A 55 -6.24 0.28 8.92
C CYS A 55 -7.40 1.24 8.57
N ASN A 56 -7.20 2.54 8.76
CA ASN A 56 -8.11 3.61 8.34
C ASN A 56 -7.26 4.67 7.62
N PRO A 57 -6.79 4.38 6.39
CA PRO A 57 -5.81 5.21 5.70
C PRO A 57 -6.41 6.56 5.26
N ASN A 58 -5.54 7.49 4.90
CA ASN A 58 -5.92 8.77 4.31
C ASN A 58 -5.38 8.98 2.89
N GLY A 59 -4.54 8.08 2.41
CA GLY A 59 -4.21 7.92 1.00
C GLY A 59 -4.44 6.51 0.47
N ASP A 60 -4.32 6.37 -0.85
CA ASP A 60 -4.35 5.09 -1.56
C ASP A 60 -3.44 5.13 -2.78
N VAL A 61 -3.04 3.95 -3.27
CA VAL A 61 -2.07 3.80 -4.34
C VAL A 61 -2.77 3.64 -5.69
N VAL A 62 -2.43 4.50 -6.64
CA VAL A 62 -2.94 4.46 -8.01
C VAL A 62 -1.82 4.17 -9.01
N TYR A 63 -2.20 3.54 -10.12
CA TYR A 63 -1.30 3.07 -11.17
C TYR A 63 -1.67 3.76 -12.48
N GLU A 64 -0.79 4.63 -12.99
CA GLU A 64 -1.04 5.43 -14.19
C GLU A 64 0.21 5.44 -15.08
N ASP A 65 0.06 5.12 -16.37
CA ASP A 65 1.15 5.18 -17.37
C ASP A 65 2.49 4.56 -16.92
N ALA A 66 2.43 3.34 -16.34
CA ALA A 66 3.55 2.60 -15.77
C ALA A 66 4.22 3.23 -14.54
N LYS A 67 3.59 4.25 -13.94
CA LYS A 67 3.99 4.87 -12.68
C LYS A 67 3.02 4.53 -11.57
N VAL A 68 3.48 4.73 -10.34
CA VAL A 68 2.74 4.43 -9.13
C VAL A 68 2.74 5.66 -8.25
N PHE A 69 1.56 6.13 -7.86
CA PHE A 69 1.39 7.34 -7.07
C PHE A 69 0.58 7.04 -5.81
N LEU A 70 0.87 7.78 -4.74
CA LEU A 70 -0.04 7.90 -3.61
C LEU A 70 -0.93 9.14 -3.81
N ILE A 71 -2.23 8.96 -3.73
CA ILE A 71 -3.22 10.06 -3.75
C ILE A 71 -3.94 10.17 -2.41
N ALA A 72 -4.44 11.36 -2.08
CA ALA A 72 -5.29 11.56 -0.91
C ALA A 72 -6.72 11.06 -1.18
N ILE A 73 -7.28 10.18 -0.33
CA ILE A 73 -8.67 9.69 -0.46
C ILE A 73 -9.68 10.49 0.37
N ARG A 74 -9.17 11.42 1.18
CA ARG A 74 -9.88 12.41 2.00
C ARG A 74 -8.94 13.57 2.34
N ASP A 75 -9.47 14.70 2.79
CA ASP A 75 -8.63 15.83 3.19
C ASP A 75 -7.68 15.46 4.34
N ILE A 76 -6.40 15.76 4.17
CA ILE A 76 -5.34 15.51 5.14
C ILE A 76 -4.94 16.85 5.76
N GLN A 77 -5.25 17.00 7.06
CA GLN A 77 -4.89 18.18 7.82
C GLN A 77 -3.38 18.24 8.08
N GLU A 78 -2.87 19.44 8.36
CA GLU A 78 -1.46 19.62 8.70
C GLU A 78 -1.08 18.79 9.94
N ASN A 79 0.16 18.31 9.95
CA ASN A 79 0.71 17.45 11.01
C ASN A 79 -0.01 16.11 11.18
N LYS A 80 -0.84 15.68 10.21
CA LYS A 80 -1.34 14.30 10.13
C LYS A 80 -0.40 13.47 9.28
N GLU A 81 -0.06 12.29 9.78
CA GLU A 81 0.71 11.30 9.05
C GLU A 81 -0.04 10.86 7.80
N VAL A 82 0.66 10.75 6.68
CA VAL A 82 0.14 10.19 5.44
C VAL A 82 0.29 8.67 5.51
N THR A 83 -0.79 7.94 5.25
CA THR A 83 -0.83 6.48 5.37
C THR A 83 -1.70 5.87 4.29
N PHE A 84 -1.38 4.63 3.89
CA PHE A 84 -2.22 3.81 3.01
C PHE A 84 -2.43 2.41 3.60
N ASP A 85 -3.33 1.62 3.02
CA ASP A 85 -3.50 0.24 3.42
C ASP A 85 -2.64 -0.68 2.55
N TYR A 86 -1.50 -1.17 3.07
CA TYR A 86 -0.62 -2.05 2.28
C TYR A 86 -1.35 -3.25 1.66
N SER A 87 -2.42 -3.73 2.31
CA SER A 87 -3.24 -4.82 1.80
C SER A 87 -3.89 -4.52 0.45
N THR A 88 -4.15 -3.25 0.09
CA THR A 88 -4.74 -2.87 -1.21
C THR A 88 -3.74 -2.96 -2.38
N THR A 89 -2.48 -3.26 -2.07
CA THR A 89 -1.39 -3.32 -3.04
C THR A 89 -0.73 -4.69 -3.15
N MET A 90 -1.11 -5.68 -2.33
CA MET A 90 -0.39 -6.97 -2.23
C MET A 90 -1.30 -8.19 -2.46
N TYR A 91 -0.85 -9.14 -3.31
CA TYR A 91 -1.56 -10.39 -3.63
C TYR A 91 -0.65 -11.62 -3.77
N GLU A 92 0.50 -11.62 -3.10
CA GLU A 92 1.61 -12.52 -3.41
C GLU A 92 1.80 -13.69 -2.41
N SER A 93 1.39 -13.49 -1.15
CA SER A 93 1.26 -14.46 -0.04
C SER A 93 2.50 -14.96 0.67
N HIS A 94 3.61 -14.25 0.52
CA HIS A 94 4.86 -14.53 1.22
C HIS A 94 5.09 -13.52 2.36
N TRP A 95 4.32 -12.43 2.43
CA TRP A 95 4.46 -11.38 3.45
C TRP A 95 3.26 -11.21 4.39
N GLU A 96 3.55 -10.99 5.66
CA GLU A 96 2.62 -10.48 6.66
C GLU A 96 3.39 -9.78 7.78
N THR A 97 2.78 -8.77 8.42
CA THR A 97 3.40 -8.09 9.57
C THR A 97 2.39 -7.64 10.62
N ASN A 98 2.87 -7.32 11.82
CA ASN A 98 2.03 -6.82 12.91
C ASN A 98 1.69 -5.35 12.69
N CYS A 99 0.42 -4.99 12.90
CA CYS A 99 -0.06 -3.61 12.74
C CYS A 99 -0.07 -2.87 14.08
N ILE A 100 0.54 -1.68 14.09
CA ILE A 100 0.59 -0.78 15.26
C ILE A 100 -0.02 0.60 14.99
N CYS A 101 -0.87 0.74 13.96
CA CYS A 101 -1.41 2.04 13.51
C CYS A 101 -2.27 2.82 14.53
N GLY A 102 -2.61 2.23 15.68
CA GLY A 102 -3.38 2.92 16.73
C GLY A 102 -4.88 3.10 16.47
N GLU A 103 -5.38 2.73 15.29
CA GLU A 103 -6.81 2.84 14.98
C GLU A 103 -7.68 1.97 15.89
N LYS A 104 -8.89 2.46 16.24
CA LYS A 104 -9.84 1.71 17.06
C LYS A 104 -10.23 0.37 16.42
N THR A 105 -10.30 0.35 15.10
CA THR A 105 -10.60 -0.83 14.26
C THR A 105 -9.33 -1.49 13.71
N CYS A 106 -8.18 -1.26 14.36
CA CYS A 106 -6.90 -1.84 13.94
C CYS A 106 -6.99 -3.37 13.85
N ARG A 107 -6.63 -3.91 12.68
CA ARG A 107 -6.67 -5.35 12.37
C ARG A 107 -5.60 -6.18 13.10
N LYS A 108 -4.65 -5.52 13.77
CA LYS A 108 -3.48 -6.10 14.47
C LYS A 108 -2.48 -6.86 13.58
N LYS A 109 -2.89 -7.27 12.38
CA LYS A 109 -2.06 -7.93 11.39
C LYS A 109 -2.37 -7.38 10.00
N ILE A 110 -1.32 -7.11 9.23
CA ILE A 110 -1.39 -6.69 7.83
C ILE A 110 -1.02 -7.91 6.98
N ARG A 111 -1.84 -8.19 5.96
CA ARG A 111 -1.74 -9.34 5.07
C ARG A 111 -2.24 -8.93 3.68
N ASP A 112 -2.07 -9.78 2.69
CA ASP A 112 -2.62 -9.57 1.34
C ASP A 112 -4.12 -9.28 1.31
N PHE A 113 -4.57 -8.63 0.24
CA PHE A 113 -5.98 -8.30 -0.01
C PHE A 113 -6.92 -9.50 0.19
N LYS A 114 -6.54 -10.69 -0.29
CA LYS A 114 -7.37 -11.90 -0.19
C LYS A 114 -7.63 -12.38 1.23
N HIS A 115 -6.87 -11.91 2.22
CA HIS A 115 -7.07 -12.25 3.63
C HIS A 115 -7.91 -11.22 4.38
N LEU A 116 -8.31 -10.13 3.73
CA LEU A 116 -9.17 -9.13 4.35
C LEU A 116 -10.59 -9.66 4.62
N PRO A 117 -11.27 -9.15 5.66
CA PRO A 117 -12.70 -9.37 5.88
C PRO A 117 -13.53 -9.00 4.65
N SER A 118 -14.60 -9.75 4.38
CA SER A 118 -15.39 -9.60 3.14
C SER A 118 -16.04 -8.22 3.00
N ASP A 119 -16.51 -7.64 4.11
CA ASP A 119 -17.05 -6.29 4.17
C ASP A 119 -16.00 -5.23 3.81
N LEU A 120 -14.77 -5.40 4.30
CA LEU A 120 -13.67 -4.49 3.98
C LEU A 120 -13.19 -4.64 2.52
N LYS A 121 -13.15 -5.87 2.00
CA LYS A 121 -12.87 -6.10 0.58
C LYS A 121 -13.91 -5.39 -0.29
N GLN A 122 -15.20 -5.58 0.01
CA GLN A 122 -16.27 -4.95 -0.76
C GLN A 122 -16.18 -3.43 -0.70
N LYS A 123 -15.88 -2.86 0.47
CA LYS A 123 -15.65 -1.42 0.61
C LYS A 123 -14.54 -0.91 -0.32
N TYR A 124 -13.39 -1.59 -0.39
CA TYR A 124 -12.30 -1.16 -1.26
C TYR A 124 -12.64 -1.33 -2.75
N LEU A 125 -13.33 -2.41 -3.11
CA LEU A 125 -13.86 -2.64 -4.46
C LEU A 125 -14.82 -1.52 -4.88
N ASP A 126 -15.79 -1.18 -4.04
CA ASP A 126 -16.81 -0.15 -4.33
C ASP A 126 -16.20 1.24 -4.51
N LEU A 127 -15.10 1.52 -3.79
CA LEU A 127 -14.39 2.79 -3.87
C LEU A 127 -13.35 2.82 -5.01
N GLY A 128 -13.08 1.70 -5.67
CA GLY A 128 -12.01 1.58 -6.68
C GLY A 128 -10.61 1.76 -6.08
N LEU A 129 -10.44 1.49 -4.79
CA LEU A 129 -9.20 1.73 -4.03
C LEU A 129 -8.36 0.45 -3.90
N ILE A 130 -8.04 -0.15 -5.04
CA ILE A 130 -7.27 -1.40 -5.12
C ILE A 130 -6.36 -1.39 -6.33
N ALA A 131 -5.21 -2.05 -6.21
CA ALA A 131 -4.33 -2.25 -7.35
C ALA A 131 -5.03 -3.05 -8.47
N PRO A 132 -4.85 -2.68 -9.75
CA PRO A 132 -5.63 -3.22 -10.86
C PRO A 132 -5.40 -4.72 -11.10
N PHE A 133 -4.27 -5.27 -10.65
CA PHE A 133 -3.92 -6.69 -10.79
C PHE A 133 -4.50 -7.59 -9.68
N ILE A 134 -5.20 -7.02 -8.69
CA ILE A 134 -5.89 -7.77 -7.61
C ILE A 134 -7.27 -8.27 -8.08
N LEU A 135 -7.84 -7.63 -9.11
CA LEU A 135 -9.13 -7.96 -9.71
C LEU A 135 -9.09 -9.22 -10.58
#